data_AF-A0AAN8FD71-F1
#
_entry.id   AF-A0AAN8FD71-F1
#
_cell.length_a   1.000
_cell.length_b   1.000
_cell.length_c   1.000
_cell.angle_alpha   90.00
_cell.angle_beta   90.00
_cell.angle_gamma   90.00
#
_symmetry.space_group_name_H-M   'P 1'
#
loop_
_entity.id
_entity.type
_entity.pdbx_description
1 polymer ?
#
loop_
_entity_poly.entity_id
_entity_poly.type
_entity_poly.pdbx_seq_one_letter_code
_entity_poly.pdbx_strand_id
1 'polypeptide(L)'
;MFEKYDPFDSSKTVEFSSNIIEDNFKLKLSMRNITDRRTGRWDLYAVSEVYERYSQFRRGAVWAKILVPNIPVQNGVVHIVDNVLGIVSNTIDQLLMDNYRCTTLMRYINTIGQIVRNYFSATGGLVTFFAPVNEAFERIPEQIERRLLRDRVWLEQVLKLHIVPAKELTSDEITNDTIVSTVDNIRQLYFVKGEWPKNNITYYVIGGGIKTAIFQDNVAAVNGIVHYIERVLGVPYQSLWEIIRNETRLQRSFEMLRHLQLRYSLDPWQVLTPEQNFTFFVPTNEAWDLK
;
A
#
# COMPACT_ATOMS: atom_id res chain seq x y z
N MET A 1 13.19 -10.84 26.89
CA MET A 1 14.34 -11.77 26.79
C MET A 1 14.52 -12.02 25.29
N PHE A 2 15.69 -11.72 24.72
CA PHE A 2 15.89 -11.74 23.25
C PHE A 2 16.60 -13.05 22.85
N GLU A 3 16.01 -13.82 21.94
CA GLU A 3 16.67 -14.98 21.32
C GLU A 3 17.34 -14.59 19.98
N LYS A 4 18.37 -15.34 19.58
CA LYS A 4 19.20 -15.10 18.40
C LYS A 4 18.36 -15.00 17.11
N TYR A 5 18.44 -13.84 16.46
CA TYR A 5 17.97 -13.64 15.09
C TYR A 5 18.94 -14.30 14.09
N ASP A 6 18.42 -15.13 13.19
CA ASP A 6 19.15 -15.68 12.05
C ASP A 6 18.92 -14.78 10.82
N PRO A 7 19.95 -14.09 10.31
CA PRO A 7 19.82 -13.18 9.18
C PRO A 7 19.49 -13.86 7.83
N PHE A 8 19.43 -15.19 7.77
CA PHE A 8 19.12 -15.93 6.54
C PHE A 8 17.70 -16.49 6.45
N ASP A 9 16.86 -16.33 7.50
CA ASP A 9 15.47 -16.76 7.50
C ASP A 9 14.51 -15.57 7.45
N SER A 10 14.22 -15.08 6.25
CA SER A 10 13.32 -13.94 5.99
C SER A 10 11.83 -14.27 6.19
N SER A 11 11.48 -15.47 6.64
CA SER A 11 10.09 -15.94 6.78
C SER A 11 9.53 -15.85 8.21
N LYS A 12 10.38 -15.51 9.19
CA LYS A 12 9.99 -15.44 10.60
C LYS A 12 9.75 -14.01 11.06
N THR A 13 8.47 -13.66 11.20
CA THR A 13 8.04 -12.60 12.11
C THR A 13 8.38 -13.07 13.52
N VAL A 14 9.46 -12.55 14.12
CA VAL A 14 9.74 -12.82 15.53
C VAL A 14 8.91 -11.85 16.35
N GLU A 15 7.94 -12.39 17.10
CA GLU A 15 7.16 -11.62 18.06
C GLU A 15 7.98 -11.46 19.34
N PHE A 16 8.29 -10.22 19.71
CA PHE A 16 8.99 -9.94 20.96
C PHE A 16 7.99 -9.37 21.97
N SER A 17 7.84 -10.04 23.11
CA SER A 17 7.22 -9.41 24.28
C SER A 17 8.23 -8.42 24.88
N SER A 18 7.92 -7.13 24.78
CA SER A 18 8.71 -6.10 25.48
C SER A 18 8.24 -6.03 26.94
N ASN A 19 9.15 -6.25 27.88
CA ASN A 19 8.93 -6.01 29.32
C ASN A 19 9.04 -4.51 29.65
N ILE A 20 8.31 -3.65 28.93
CA ILE A 20 8.29 -2.21 29.20
C ILE A 20 6.94 -1.87 29.82
N ILE A 21 6.95 -1.84 31.15
CA ILE A 21 6.09 -1.07 32.07
C ILE A 21 4.72 -1.71 32.39
N GLU A 22 4.39 -1.68 33.69
CA GLU A 22 3.32 -2.35 34.43
C GLU A 22 1.87 -1.95 34.07
N ASP A 23 1.60 -1.44 32.87
CA ASP A 23 0.23 -1.16 32.44
C ASP A 23 -0.18 -2.12 31.32
N ASN A 24 -1.48 -2.44 31.27
CA ASN A 24 -2.13 -3.34 30.33
C ASN A 24 -2.08 -2.85 28.86
N PHE A 25 -0.91 -2.60 28.30
CA PHE A 25 -0.73 -2.19 26.91
C PHE A 25 -0.63 -3.43 26.01
N LYS A 26 -1.46 -3.50 24.96
CA LYS A 26 -1.23 -4.41 23.83
C LYS A 26 -0.32 -3.72 22.81
N LEU A 27 0.94 -3.53 23.17
CA LEU A 27 1.99 -3.09 22.24
C LEU A 27 2.69 -4.32 21.65
N LYS A 28 2.74 -4.42 20.32
CA LYS A 28 3.51 -5.46 19.63
C LYS A 28 4.77 -4.85 19.01
N LEU A 29 5.92 -5.41 19.35
CA LEU A 29 7.19 -5.08 18.71
C LEU A 29 7.56 -6.18 17.72
N SER A 30 7.89 -5.79 16.49
CA SER A 30 8.32 -6.72 15.44
C SER A 30 9.43 -6.10 14.59
N MET A 31 10.20 -6.96 13.91
CA MET A 31 11.09 -6.53 12.82
C MET A 31 10.44 -6.88 11.49
N ARG A 32 10.41 -5.94 10.56
CA ARG A 32 9.84 -6.12 9.22
C ARG A 32 10.80 -5.62 8.16
N ASN A 33 10.86 -6.31 7.02
CA ASN A 33 11.65 -5.89 5.86
C ASN A 33 10.75 -5.31 4.78
N ILE A 34 11.18 -4.21 4.16
CA ILE A 34 10.55 -3.68 2.95
C ILE A 34 11.55 -3.88 1.81
N THR A 35 11.16 -4.69 0.82
CA THR A 35 11.99 -4.95 -0.36
C THR A 35 11.50 -4.10 -1.52
N ASP A 36 12.38 -3.29 -2.10
CA ASP A 36 12.15 -2.66 -3.39
C ASP A 36 12.16 -3.74 -4.48
N ARG A 37 10.98 -3.99 -5.05
CA ARG A 37 10.75 -5.02 -6.07
C ARG A 37 11.55 -4.78 -7.36
N ARG A 38 11.97 -3.54 -7.64
CA ARG A 38 12.69 -3.18 -8.86
C ARG A 38 14.19 -3.43 -8.73
N THR A 39 14.76 -3.09 -7.58
CA THR A 39 16.21 -3.17 -7.35
C THR A 39 16.63 -4.40 -6.56
N GLY A 40 15.69 -5.07 -5.89
CA GLY A 40 15.94 -6.16 -4.95
C GLY A 40 16.59 -5.70 -3.64
N ARG A 41 16.85 -4.39 -3.48
CA ARG A 41 17.34 -3.82 -2.23
C ARG A 41 16.23 -3.89 -1.19
N TRP A 42 16.61 -4.11 0.06
CA TRP A 42 15.67 -4.15 1.17
C TRP A 42 16.18 -3.31 2.32
N ASP A 43 15.24 -2.72 3.04
CA ASP A 43 15.47 -2.00 4.28
C ASP A 43 14.81 -2.76 5.43
N LEU A 44 15.46 -2.76 6.60
CA LEU A 44 14.94 -3.36 7.82
C LEU A 44 14.34 -2.30 8.73
N TYR A 45 13.20 -2.62 9.34
CA TYR A 45 12.49 -1.72 10.24
C TYR A 45 12.17 -2.43 11.56
N ALA A 46 12.31 -1.69 12.66
CA ALA A 46 11.65 -1.99 13.90
C ALA A 46 10.25 -1.35 13.88
N VAL A 47 9.22 -2.12 14.21
CA VAL A 47 7.83 -1.69 14.11
C VAL A 47 7.14 -1.91 15.45
N SER A 48 6.63 -0.83 16.04
CA SER A 48 5.83 -0.87 17.25
C SER A 48 4.36 -0.60 16.91
N GLU A 49 3.49 -1.56 17.19
CA GLU A 49 2.08 -1.54 16.83
C GLU A 49 1.18 -1.50 18.06
N VAL A 50 0.21 -0.60 18.07
CA VAL A 50 -0.75 -0.35 19.14
C VAL A 50 -2.15 -0.70 18.63
N TYR A 51 -2.77 -1.70 19.25
CA TYR A 51 -4.08 -2.21 18.83
C TYR A 51 -5.27 -1.41 19.36
N GLU A 52 -5.16 -0.87 20.58
CA GLU A 52 -6.22 -0.12 21.26
C GLU A 52 -5.72 1.28 21.62
N ARG A 53 -6.52 2.31 21.32
CA ARG A 53 -6.18 3.71 21.64
C ARG A 53 -6.12 3.90 23.15
N TYR A 54 -5.02 4.44 23.65
CA TYR A 54 -4.86 4.73 25.08
C TYR A 54 -4.07 6.01 25.32
N SER A 55 -4.67 6.99 26.01
CA SER A 55 -4.05 8.28 26.33
C SER A 55 -3.43 8.96 25.09
N GLN A 56 -2.13 9.21 25.10
CA GLN A 56 -1.34 9.77 23.99
C GLN A 56 -1.02 8.78 22.86
N PHE A 57 -1.20 7.48 23.08
CA PHE A 57 -0.90 6.44 22.09
C PHE A 57 -2.05 6.28 21.10
N ARG A 58 -1.72 6.40 19.82
CA ARG A 58 -2.66 6.26 18.69
C ARG A 58 -2.63 4.83 18.18
N ARG A 59 -3.77 4.38 17.66
CA ARG A 59 -3.88 3.08 16.98
C ARG A 59 -3.03 3.09 15.71
N GLY A 60 -2.42 1.95 15.40
CA GLY A 60 -1.56 1.78 14.24
C GLY A 60 -0.12 1.48 14.66
N ALA A 61 0.83 1.77 13.77
CA ALA A 61 2.21 1.35 13.85
C ALA A 61 3.17 2.52 13.62
N VAL A 62 4.22 2.58 14.43
CA VAL A 62 5.38 3.43 14.20
C VAL A 62 6.49 2.57 13.60
N TRP A 63 6.96 2.98 12.43
CA TRP A 63 8.05 2.32 11.71
C TRP A 63 9.34 3.12 11.90
N ALA A 64 10.39 2.45 12.37
CA ALA A 64 11.72 3.02 12.55
C ALA A 64 12.73 2.20 11.73
N LYS A 65 13.41 2.83 10.79
CA LYS A 65 14.42 2.16 9.97
C LYS A 65 15.61 1.81 10.86
N ILE A 66 16.06 0.56 10.78
CA ILE A 66 17.29 0.12 11.45
C ILE A 66 18.47 0.57 10.59
N LEU A 67 19.22 1.54 11.13
CA LEU A 67 20.42 2.11 10.51
C LEU A 67 21.62 1.20 10.69
N VAL A 68 21.77 0.63 11.89
CA VAL A 68 22.85 -0.31 12.23
C VAL A 68 22.26 -1.51 12.97
N PRO A 69 22.14 -2.68 12.32
CA PRO A 69 21.65 -3.88 12.97
C PRO A 69 22.74 -4.67 13.70
N ASN A 70 22.34 -5.55 14.61
CA ASN A 70 23.14 -6.68 15.11
C ASN A 70 24.43 -6.31 15.85
N ILE A 71 24.42 -5.28 16.70
CA ILE A 71 25.59 -4.95 17.53
C ILE A 71 25.55 -5.83 18.79
N PRO A 72 26.47 -6.80 18.96
CA PRO A 72 26.47 -7.67 20.13
C PRO A 72 26.92 -6.91 21.38
N VAL A 73 26.25 -7.16 22.51
CA VAL A 73 26.63 -6.69 23.84
C VAL A 73 26.61 -7.86 24.83
N GLN A 74 27.16 -7.68 26.04
CA GLN A 74 27.33 -8.78 27.03
C GLN A 74 26.05 -9.56 27.33
N ASN A 75 24.89 -8.90 27.21
CA ASN A 75 23.59 -9.42 27.58
C ASN A 75 22.54 -9.32 26.46
N GLY A 76 22.93 -9.15 25.19
CA GLY A 76 21.98 -9.06 24.09
C GLY A 76 22.52 -8.44 22.81
N VAL A 77 21.62 -7.76 22.09
CA VAL A 77 21.89 -7.16 20.78
C VAL A 77 21.29 -5.76 20.75
N VAL A 78 22.04 -4.80 20.19
CA VAL A 78 21.60 -3.43 19.96
C VAL A 78 21.35 -3.22 18.46
N HIS A 79 20.25 -2.55 18.15
CA HIS A 79 19.93 -2.04 16.83
C HIS A 79 19.76 -0.52 16.93
N ILE A 80 20.49 0.24 16.11
CA ILE A 80 20.36 1.69 16.04
C ILE A 80 19.25 2.01 15.04
N VAL A 81 18.24 2.77 15.45
CA VAL A 81 17.08 3.15 14.64
C VAL A 81 16.97 4.65 14.45
N ASP A 82 16.27 5.09 13.40
CA ASP A 82 16.10 6.51 13.05
C ASP A 82 14.86 7.19 13.63
N ASN A 83 14.02 6.46 14.36
CA ASN A 83 12.76 6.98 14.89
C ASN A 83 12.43 6.40 16.27
N VAL A 84 11.71 7.16 17.08
CA VAL A 84 11.28 6.75 18.43
C VAL A 84 10.01 5.91 18.32
N LEU A 85 10.08 4.65 18.75
CA LEU A 85 8.96 3.73 18.73
C LEU A 85 7.84 4.14 19.68
N GLY A 86 6.60 3.82 19.31
CA GLY A 86 5.38 4.06 20.09
C GLY A 86 4.88 5.51 20.10
N ILE A 87 5.70 6.50 19.76
CA ILE A 87 5.30 7.91 19.79
C ILE A 87 4.77 8.35 18.43
N VAL A 88 3.56 8.91 18.41
CA VAL A 88 2.91 9.45 17.19
C VAL A 88 2.71 10.95 17.37
N SER A 89 3.56 11.75 16.72
CA SER A 89 3.52 13.22 16.79
C SER A 89 3.16 13.90 15.46
N ASN A 90 3.33 13.21 14.34
CA ASN A 90 3.20 13.81 13.01
C ASN A 90 1.78 13.65 12.48
N THR A 91 1.28 14.70 11.81
CA THR A 91 0.07 14.57 10.97
C THR A 91 0.39 13.81 9.69
N ILE A 92 -0.64 13.38 8.97
CA ILE A 92 -0.49 12.78 7.63
C ILE A 92 0.27 13.74 6.69
N ASP A 93 -0.04 15.04 6.70
CA ASP A 93 0.65 16.03 5.86
C ASP A 93 2.17 16.07 6.17
N GLN A 94 2.55 16.06 7.46
CA GLN A 94 3.95 16.04 7.89
C GLN A 94 4.65 14.73 7.51
N LEU A 95 4.00 13.58 7.73
CA LEU A 95 4.54 12.27 7.33
C LEU A 95 4.83 12.20 5.82
N LEU A 96 3.95 12.74 4.99
CA LEU A 96 4.14 12.75 3.55
C LEU A 96 5.24 13.73 3.10
N MET A 97 5.42 14.86 3.81
CA MET A 97 6.51 15.79 3.54
C MET A 97 7.89 15.22 3.87
N ASP A 98 8.00 14.56 5.02
CA ASP A 98 9.27 14.01 5.50
C ASP A 98 9.67 12.73 4.75
N ASN A 99 8.71 12.10 4.06
CA ASN A 99 8.96 10.89 3.28
C ASN A 99 9.41 11.22 1.84
N TYR A 100 10.69 10.99 1.55
CA TYR A 100 11.28 11.16 0.22
C TYR A 100 10.58 10.36 -0.88
N ARG A 101 9.85 9.28 -0.54
CA ARG A 101 9.08 8.47 -1.49
C ARG A 101 7.71 9.06 -1.82
N CYS A 102 7.31 10.18 -1.22
CA CYS A 102 6.01 10.81 -1.43
C CYS A 102 6.08 12.17 -2.13
N THR A 103 7.25 12.56 -2.67
CA THR A 103 7.45 13.87 -3.31
C THR A 103 6.52 14.11 -4.50
N THR A 104 6.26 13.10 -5.33
CA THR A 104 5.35 13.22 -6.48
C THR A 104 3.90 13.37 -6.04
N LEU A 105 3.48 12.59 -5.05
CA LEU A 105 2.16 12.70 -4.44
C LEU A 105 1.94 14.10 -3.84
N MET A 106 2.92 14.62 -3.09
CA MET A 106 2.85 15.96 -2.52
C MET A 106 2.73 17.05 -3.58
N ARG A 107 3.45 16.93 -4.70
CA ARG A 107 3.30 17.83 -5.86
C ARG A 107 1.87 17.82 -6.41
N TYR A 108 1.23 16.65 -6.46
CA TYR A 108 -0.14 16.50 -6.98
C TYR A 108 -1.17 17.07 -5.99
N ILE A 109 -1.02 16.79 -4.70
CA ILE A 109 -1.84 17.39 -3.63
C ILE A 109 -1.73 18.90 -3.69
N ASN A 110 -0.52 19.45 -3.84
CA ASN A 110 -0.30 20.90 -3.94
C ASN A 110 -0.93 21.52 -5.19
N THR A 111 -1.05 20.77 -6.30
CA THR A 111 -1.72 21.23 -7.53
C THR A 111 -3.23 21.42 -7.33
N ILE A 112 -3.88 20.52 -6.58
CA ILE A 112 -5.31 20.63 -6.23
C ILE A 112 -5.53 21.61 -5.08
N GLY A 113 -4.57 21.69 -4.16
CA GLY A 113 -4.57 22.64 -3.05
C GLY A 113 -5.40 22.15 -1.86
N GLN A 114 -6.11 23.09 -1.24
CA GLN A 114 -6.63 22.89 0.12
C GLN A 114 -7.78 21.88 0.23
N ILE A 115 -8.49 21.61 -0.88
CA ILE A 115 -9.63 20.67 -0.92
C ILE A 115 -9.23 19.29 -0.38
N VAL A 116 -8.10 18.77 -0.84
CA VAL A 116 -7.57 17.47 -0.41
C VAL A 116 -6.77 17.63 0.88
N ARG A 117 -5.98 18.70 0.98
CA ARG A 117 -5.06 18.91 2.10
C ARG A 117 -5.75 19.12 3.45
N ASN A 118 -7.00 19.61 3.45
CA ASN A 118 -7.82 19.73 4.65
C ASN A 118 -8.02 18.40 5.39
N TYR A 119 -8.06 17.27 4.67
CA TYR A 119 -8.17 15.95 5.30
C TYR A 119 -6.90 15.51 6.03
N PHE A 120 -5.74 16.08 5.65
CA PHE A 120 -4.44 15.71 6.19
C PHE A 120 -3.94 16.65 7.29
N SER A 121 -4.67 17.73 7.57
CA SER A 121 -4.39 18.60 8.70
C SER A 121 -4.94 18.03 10.02
N ALA A 122 -4.46 18.55 11.15
CA ALA A 122 -4.92 18.14 12.48
C ALA A 122 -6.42 18.38 12.70
N THR A 123 -7.04 19.30 11.94
CA THR A 123 -8.48 19.61 12.03
C THR A 123 -9.34 18.81 11.07
N GLY A 124 -8.74 17.98 10.20
CA GLY A 124 -9.43 17.22 9.15
C GLY A 124 -10.25 16.03 9.63
N GLY A 125 -10.21 15.74 10.94
CA GLY A 125 -10.78 14.51 11.51
C GLY A 125 -9.88 13.30 11.28
N LEU A 126 -10.34 12.13 11.73
CA LEU A 126 -9.63 10.87 11.54
C LEU A 126 -9.85 10.36 10.11
N VAL A 127 -8.77 10.01 9.41
CA VAL A 127 -8.84 9.44 8.05
C VAL A 127 -7.93 8.23 7.89
N THR A 128 -8.23 7.37 6.92
CA THR A 128 -7.26 6.41 6.40
C THR A 128 -6.86 6.84 5.01
N PHE A 129 -5.56 6.98 4.78
CA PHE A 129 -5.01 7.41 3.52
C PHE A 129 -4.17 6.32 2.87
N PHE A 130 -4.54 5.93 1.66
CA PHE A 130 -3.76 5.02 0.83
C PHE A 130 -2.77 5.84 -0.01
N ALA A 131 -1.55 6.04 0.47
CA ALA A 131 -0.57 6.93 -0.13
C ALA A 131 0.24 6.23 -1.24
N PRO A 132 0.04 6.58 -2.53
CA PRO A 132 0.92 6.09 -3.58
C PRO A 132 2.32 6.70 -3.45
N VAL A 133 3.34 5.86 -3.51
CA VAL A 133 4.75 6.32 -3.55
C VAL A 133 5.17 6.77 -4.94
N ASN A 134 6.32 7.42 -5.06
CA ASN A 134 6.86 7.94 -6.32
C ASN A 134 6.86 6.88 -7.43
N GLU A 135 7.26 5.65 -7.11
CA GLU A 135 7.31 4.53 -8.03
C GLU A 135 5.90 4.15 -8.54
N ALA A 136 4.84 4.46 -7.80
CA ALA A 136 3.46 4.26 -8.26
C ALA A 136 3.12 5.19 -9.43
N PHE A 137 3.62 6.43 -9.39
CA PHE A 137 3.45 7.41 -10.46
C PHE A 137 4.36 7.11 -11.65
N GLU A 138 5.59 6.66 -11.41
CA GLU A 138 6.54 6.26 -12.47
C GLU A 138 6.02 5.11 -13.35
N ARG A 139 5.09 4.30 -12.84
CA ARG A 139 4.44 3.24 -13.62
C ARG A 139 3.37 3.76 -14.59
N ILE A 140 2.90 4.99 -14.39
CA ILE A 140 1.88 5.60 -15.26
C ILE A 140 2.58 6.09 -16.54
N PRO A 141 2.12 5.68 -17.73
CA PRO A 141 2.64 6.21 -18.99
C PRO A 141 2.51 7.73 -19.06
N GLU A 142 3.53 8.39 -19.60
CA GLU A 142 3.62 9.87 -19.67
C GLU A 142 2.38 10.52 -20.31
N GLN A 143 1.78 9.88 -21.32
CA GLN A 143 0.55 10.37 -21.95
C GLN A 143 -0.62 10.45 -20.95
N ILE A 144 -0.78 9.42 -20.11
CA ILE A 144 -1.84 9.35 -19.10
C ILE A 144 -1.54 10.32 -17.96
N GLU A 145 -0.28 10.40 -17.52
CA GLU A 145 0.15 11.36 -16.50
C GLU A 145 -0.12 12.81 -16.94
N ARG A 146 0.23 13.17 -18.18
CA ARG A 146 -0.05 14.50 -18.74
C ARG A 146 -1.53 14.80 -18.81
N ARG A 147 -2.37 13.81 -19.15
CA ARG A 147 -3.83 13.97 -19.12
C ARG A 147 -4.32 14.20 -17.70
N LEU A 148 -3.83 13.42 -16.73
CA LEU A 148 -4.19 13.54 -15.32
C LEU A 148 -3.85 14.93 -14.77
N LEU A 149 -2.68 15.47 -15.09
CA LEU A 149 -2.25 16.79 -14.64
C LEU A 149 -3.00 17.96 -15.30
N ARG A 150 -3.49 17.78 -16.53
CA ARG A 150 -4.30 18.79 -17.24
C ARG A 150 -5.74 18.81 -16.74
N ASP A 151 -6.29 17.65 -16.43
CA ASP A 151 -7.67 17.50 -15.94
C ASP A 151 -7.70 17.56 -14.41
N ARG A 152 -7.84 18.78 -13.87
CA ARG A 152 -7.91 19.01 -12.42
C ARG A 152 -9.07 18.29 -11.75
N VAL A 153 -10.20 18.14 -12.44
CA VAL A 153 -11.38 17.44 -11.90
C VAL A 153 -11.05 15.96 -11.72
N TRP A 154 -10.43 15.35 -12.74
CA TRP A 154 -10.01 13.96 -12.65
C TRP A 154 -8.91 13.75 -11.59
N LEU A 155 -7.90 14.64 -11.52
CA LEU A 155 -6.87 14.56 -10.48
C LEU A 155 -7.44 14.68 -9.07
N GLU A 156 -8.39 15.59 -8.84
CA GLU A 156 -9.06 15.72 -7.55
C GLU A 156 -9.83 14.44 -7.18
N GLN A 157 -10.59 13.86 -8.12
CA GLN A 157 -11.29 12.59 -7.91
C GLN A 157 -10.32 11.45 -7.58
N VAL A 158 -9.20 11.37 -8.31
CA VAL A 158 -8.13 10.39 -8.05
C VAL A 158 -7.58 10.57 -6.64
N LEU A 159 -7.24 11.78 -6.19
CA LEU A 159 -6.73 11.99 -4.85
C LEU A 159 -7.78 11.66 -3.77
N LYS A 160 -9.04 12.04 -3.97
CA LYS A 160 -10.15 11.74 -3.05
C LYS A 160 -10.44 10.24 -2.93
N LEU A 161 -10.25 9.48 -4.00
CA LEU A 161 -10.40 8.02 -4.00
C LEU A 161 -9.43 7.32 -3.02
N HIS A 162 -8.30 7.95 -2.71
CA HIS A 162 -7.31 7.39 -1.79
C HIS A 162 -7.63 7.70 -0.31
N ILE A 163 -8.68 8.47 -0.02
CA ILE A 163 -9.02 8.92 1.33
C ILE A 163 -10.31 8.25 1.79
N VAL A 164 -10.23 7.51 2.89
CA VAL A 164 -11.37 6.98 3.61
C VAL A 164 -11.64 7.90 4.81
N PRO A 165 -12.76 8.64 4.83
CA PRO A 165 -13.05 9.60 5.88
C PRO A 165 -13.58 8.91 7.15
N ALA A 166 -13.38 9.55 8.31
CA ALA A 166 -13.94 9.18 9.60
C ALA A 166 -13.63 7.74 10.08
N LYS A 167 -12.53 7.15 9.60
CA LYS A 167 -12.13 5.77 9.96
C LYS A 167 -10.61 5.61 9.99
N GLU A 168 -10.11 4.93 11.01
CA GLU A 168 -8.74 4.42 11.15
C GLU A 168 -8.74 2.92 10.84
N LEU A 169 -8.77 2.58 9.54
CA LEU A 169 -8.81 1.19 9.06
C LEU A 169 -7.40 0.59 9.17
N THR A 170 -7.21 -0.36 10.08
CA THR A 170 -5.95 -1.11 10.20
C THR A 170 -5.97 -2.36 9.31
N SER A 171 -4.81 -2.89 8.96
CA SER A 171 -4.67 -4.09 8.14
C SER A 171 -5.32 -5.34 8.77
N ASP A 172 -5.39 -5.43 10.10
CA ASP A 172 -6.10 -6.51 10.79
C ASP A 172 -7.62 -6.48 10.60
N GLU A 173 -8.20 -5.31 10.31
CA GLU A 173 -9.63 -5.17 10.01
C GLU A 173 -9.94 -5.52 8.54
N ILE A 174 -8.91 -5.65 7.70
CA ILE A 174 -9.07 -5.89 6.28
C ILE A 174 -9.32 -7.38 6.03
N THR A 175 -10.53 -7.67 5.56
CA THR A 175 -10.97 -8.98 5.07
C THR A 175 -11.34 -8.90 3.59
N ASN A 176 -11.56 -10.05 2.94
CA ASN A 176 -12.04 -10.10 1.55
C ASN A 176 -13.44 -9.48 1.36
N ASP A 177 -14.21 -9.36 2.45
CA ASP A 177 -15.55 -8.77 2.45
C ASP A 177 -15.55 -7.29 2.87
N THR A 178 -14.36 -6.73 3.16
CA THR A 178 -14.24 -5.34 3.57
C THR A 178 -14.48 -4.43 2.38
N ILE A 179 -15.46 -3.54 2.53
CA ILE A 179 -15.81 -2.50 1.57
C ILE A 179 -15.87 -1.18 2.31
N VAL A 180 -15.20 -0.16 1.78
CA VAL A 180 -15.19 1.18 2.39
C VAL A 180 -15.49 2.26 1.36
N SER A 181 -16.29 3.24 1.77
CA SER A 181 -16.53 4.45 0.98
C SER A 181 -15.35 5.41 1.09
N THR A 182 -15.13 6.19 0.04
CA THR A 182 -14.05 7.19 -0.04
C THR A 182 -14.62 8.59 -0.14
N VAL A 183 -13.78 9.60 0.00
CA VAL A 183 -14.16 11.01 -0.18
C VAL A 183 -14.63 11.30 -1.63
N ASP A 184 -14.27 10.47 -2.61
CA ASP A 184 -14.78 10.60 -3.99
C ASP A 184 -16.30 10.42 -4.06
N ASN A 185 -16.92 9.74 -3.07
CA ASN A 185 -18.36 9.42 -2.96
C ASN A 185 -18.96 8.62 -4.13
N ILE A 186 -18.21 8.39 -5.20
CA ILE A 186 -18.63 7.63 -6.38
C ILE A 186 -18.13 6.19 -6.30
N ARG A 187 -16.89 6.01 -5.85
CA ARG A 187 -16.20 4.72 -5.86
C ARG A 187 -15.87 4.25 -4.44
N GLN A 188 -16.00 2.95 -4.25
CA GLN A 188 -15.61 2.26 -3.02
C GLN A 188 -14.25 1.58 -3.22
N LEU A 189 -13.58 1.31 -2.10
CA LEU A 189 -12.42 0.43 -2.05
C LEU A 189 -12.84 -0.94 -1.56
N TYR A 190 -12.29 -1.95 -2.22
CA TYR A 190 -12.41 -3.36 -1.87
C TYR A 190 -11.04 -3.88 -1.48
N PHE A 191 -11.02 -4.95 -0.71
CA PHE A 191 -9.77 -5.55 -0.28
C PHE A 191 -9.71 -7.03 -0.54
N VAL A 192 -8.51 -7.52 -0.80
CA VAL A 192 -8.25 -8.94 -0.96
C VAL A 192 -6.97 -9.28 -0.21
N LYS A 193 -7.02 -10.32 0.62
CA LYS A 193 -5.85 -10.93 1.21
C LYS A 193 -5.18 -11.82 0.18
N GLY A 194 -3.91 -11.57 -0.09
CA GLY A 194 -3.08 -12.44 -0.91
C GLY A 194 -1.79 -12.82 -0.20
N GLU A 195 -0.94 -13.55 -0.90
CA GLU A 195 0.35 -14.00 -0.38
C GLU A 195 1.46 -13.58 -1.35
N TRP A 196 2.41 -12.78 -0.87
CA TRP A 196 3.62 -12.42 -1.62
C TRP A 196 4.73 -11.82 -0.72
N PRO A 197 6.00 -12.28 -0.82
CA PRO A 197 6.44 -13.55 -1.41
C PRO A 197 5.76 -14.75 -0.72
N LYS A 198 5.97 -15.97 -1.22
CA LYS A 198 5.29 -17.17 -0.71
C LYS A 198 5.36 -17.24 0.83
N ASN A 199 4.22 -17.49 1.48
CA ASN A 199 4.03 -17.48 2.94
C ASN A 199 4.05 -16.10 3.63
N ASN A 200 4.13 -14.99 2.89
CA ASN A 200 4.00 -13.64 3.47
C ASN A 200 2.66 -13.02 3.09
N ILE A 201 1.87 -12.63 4.08
CA ILE A 201 0.54 -12.04 3.84
C ILE A 201 0.74 -10.64 3.25
N THR A 202 0.14 -10.39 2.08
CA THR A 202 0.05 -9.07 1.48
C THR A 202 -1.41 -8.69 1.31
N TYR A 203 -1.79 -7.52 1.79
CA TYR A 203 -3.11 -6.96 1.57
C TYR A 203 -3.12 -6.18 0.25
N TYR A 204 -4.15 -6.40 -0.55
CA TYR A 204 -4.38 -5.66 -1.78
C TYR A 204 -5.59 -4.75 -1.58
N VAL A 205 -5.46 -3.49 -1.97
CA VAL A 205 -6.58 -2.56 -2.11
C VAL A 205 -6.93 -2.44 -3.59
N ILE A 206 -8.23 -2.44 -3.87
CA ILE A 206 -8.80 -2.40 -5.21
C ILE A 206 -9.75 -1.21 -5.29
N GLY A 207 -9.54 -0.33 -6.25
CA GLY A 207 -10.36 0.87 -6.43
C GLY A 207 -10.10 1.55 -7.77
N GLY A 208 -11.17 2.04 -8.41
CA GLY A 208 -11.06 2.79 -9.67
C GLY A 208 -10.31 2.04 -10.79
N GLY A 209 -10.54 0.73 -10.90
CA GLY A 209 -9.95 -0.12 -11.94
C GLY A 209 -8.50 -0.57 -11.66
N ILE A 210 -7.94 -0.25 -10.50
CA ILE A 210 -6.57 -0.64 -10.12
C ILE A 210 -6.60 -1.54 -8.88
N LYS A 211 -5.88 -2.67 -8.96
CA LYS A 211 -5.48 -3.49 -7.82
C LYS A 211 -4.03 -3.17 -7.47
N THR A 212 -3.76 -2.89 -6.20
CA THR A 212 -2.41 -2.57 -5.70
C THR A 212 -2.14 -3.18 -4.35
N ALA A 213 -0.89 -3.57 -4.11
CA ALA A 213 -0.44 -4.06 -2.81
C ALA A 213 -0.26 -2.88 -1.85
N ILE A 214 -0.58 -3.12 -0.58
CA ILE A 214 -0.15 -2.33 0.57
C ILE A 214 1.15 -2.95 1.05
N PHE A 215 2.27 -2.23 0.91
CA PHE A 215 3.60 -2.77 1.24
C PHE A 215 4.14 -2.24 2.57
N GLN A 216 3.56 -1.14 3.07
CA GLN A 216 3.82 -0.61 4.40
C GLN A 216 2.48 -0.14 4.97
N ASP A 217 1.99 -0.87 5.96
CA ASP A 217 0.67 -0.73 6.53
C ASP A 217 0.68 -0.05 7.89
N ASN A 218 -0.50 0.41 8.29
CA ASN A 218 -0.80 0.91 9.63
C ASN A 218 0.05 2.11 10.09
N VAL A 219 0.69 2.87 9.20
CA VAL A 219 1.59 3.96 9.62
C VAL A 219 0.77 5.03 10.35
N ALA A 220 1.00 5.16 11.66
CA ALA A 220 0.17 5.97 12.53
C ALA A 220 0.49 7.45 12.39
N ALA A 221 -0.55 8.28 12.37
CA ALA A 221 -0.51 9.73 12.37
C ALA A 221 -1.45 10.29 13.45
N VAL A 222 -1.28 11.55 13.84
CA VAL A 222 -2.14 12.21 14.84
C VAL A 222 -3.61 12.25 14.39
N ASN A 223 -3.82 12.37 13.08
CA ASN A 223 -5.13 12.50 12.43
C ASN A 223 -5.50 11.27 11.58
N GLY A 224 -4.89 10.11 11.82
CA GLY A 224 -5.32 8.88 11.15
C GLY A 224 -4.21 7.87 10.87
N ILE A 225 -4.42 7.09 9.81
CA ILE A 225 -3.52 6.01 9.39
C ILE A 225 -3.14 6.19 7.93
N VAL A 226 -1.87 5.92 7.60
CA VAL A 226 -1.36 5.87 6.24
C VAL A 226 -1.00 4.42 5.88
N HIS A 227 -1.46 3.98 4.72
CA HIS A 227 -1.04 2.74 4.06
C HIS A 227 -0.33 3.10 2.76
N TYR A 228 0.94 2.75 2.62
CA TYR A 228 1.67 3.03 1.38
C TYR A 228 1.40 1.95 0.33
N ILE A 229 1.09 2.40 -0.89
CA ILE A 229 0.68 1.55 -2.01
C ILE A 229 1.58 1.73 -3.23
N GLU A 230 1.69 0.67 -4.05
CA GLU A 230 2.59 0.64 -5.20
C GLU A 230 1.99 1.15 -6.53
N ARG A 231 0.69 1.47 -6.57
CA ARG A 231 0.01 2.00 -7.76
C ARG A 231 -1.03 3.04 -7.35
N VAL A 232 -1.27 4.00 -8.24
CA VAL A 232 -2.29 5.04 -8.05
C VAL A 232 -3.67 4.47 -8.37
N LEU A 233 -4.58 4.46 -7.41
CA LEU A 233 -5.98 4.07 -7.60
C LEU A 233 -6.69 5.06 -8.53
N GLY A 234 -7.62 4.58 -9.36
CA GLY A 234 -8.39 5.46 -10.25
C GLY A 234 -7.70 5.88 -11.55
N VAL A 235 -6.47 5.41 -11.79
CA VAL A 235 -5.71 5.67 -13.03
C VAL A 235 -5.37 4.34 -13.71
N PRO A 236 -6.28 3.76 -14.50
CA PRO A 236 -6.01 2.53 -15.23
C PRO A 236 -5.01 2.79 -16.37
N TYR A 237 -3.86 2.14 -16.31
CA TYR A 237 -2.83 2.20 -17.36
C TYR A 237 -2.36 0.83 -17.85
N GLN A 238 -2.79 -0.25 -17.19
CA GLN A 238 -2.40 -1.60 -17.58
C GLN A 238 -3.24 -2.07 -18.75
N SER A 239 -2.61 -2.72 -19.72
CA SER A 239 -3.35 -3.35 -20.81
C SER A 239 -4.05 -4.64 -20.36
N LEU A 240 -5.10 -5.04 -21.08
CA LEU A 240 -5.75 -6.33 -20.89
C LEU A 240 -4.72 -7.48 -20.94
N TRP A 241 -3.79 -7.41 -21.88
CA TRP A 241 -2.71 -8.39 -22.02
C TRP A 241 -1.84 -8.50 -20.76
N GLU A 242 -1.45 -7.36 -20.17
CA GLU A 242 -0.66 -7.35 -18.93
C GLU A 242 -1.43 -7.91 -17.74
N ILE A 243 -2.72 -7.59 -17.63
CA ILE A 243 -3.60 -8.11 -16.59
C ILE A 243 -3.71 -9.64 -16.69
N ILE A 244 -4.04 -10.16 -17.88
CA ILE A 244 -4.20 -11.60 -18.12
C ILE A 244 -2.88 -12.34 -17.90
N ARG A 245 -1.76 -11.79 -18.40
CA ARG A 245 -0.43 -12.39 -18.22
C ARG A 245 -0.06 -12.54 -16.75
N ASN A 246 -0.35 -11.53 -15.95
CA ASN A 246 0.14 -11.45 -14.56
C ASN A 246 -0.83 -12.09 -13.54
N GLU A 247 -2.06 -12.43 -13.93
CA GLU A 247 -3.01 -13.10 -13.05
C GLU A 247 -2.80 -14.62 -13.11
N THR A 248 -2.42 -15.23 -11.98
CA THR A 248 -2.08 -16.65 -11.89
C THR A 248 -3.27 -17.56 -12.18
N ARG A 249 -4.49 -17.08 -11.91
CA ARG A 249 -5.74 -17.80 -12.23
C ARG A 249 -6.13 -17.77 -13.71
N LEU A 250 -5.43 -16.99 -14.55
CA LEU A 250 -5.75 -16.81 -15.97
C LEU A 250 -4.66 -17.38 -16.91
N GLN A 251 -3.68 -18.13 -16.40
CA GLN A 251 -2.54 -18.62 -17.20
C GLN A 251 -2.96 -19.48 -18.41
N ARG A 252 -4.01 -20.31 -18.30
CA ARG A 252 -4.52 -21.07 -19.45
C ARG A 252 -5.12 -20.17 -20.53
N SER A 253 -5.95 -19.21 -20.11
CA SER A 253 -6.51 -18.20 -21.02
C SER A 253 -5.41 -17.39 -21.69
N PHE A 254 -4.36 -17.03 -20.94
CA PHE A 254 -3.19 -16.35 -21.47
C PHE A 254 -2.48 -17.17 -22.56
N GLU A 255 -2.22 -18.45 -22.31
CA GLU A 255 -1.59 -19.36 -23.27
C GLU A 255 -2.41 -19.52 -24.55
N MET A 256 -3.74 -19.64 -24.43
CA MET A 256 -4.63 -19.70 -25.59
C MET A 256 -4.57 -18.42 -26.43
N LEU A 257 -4.68 -17.25 -25.79
CA LEU A 257 -4.57 -15.97 -26.49
C LEU A 257 -3.20 -15.80 -27.18
N ARG A 258 -2.13 -16.31 -26.55
CA ARG A 258 -0.79 -16.34 -27.11
C ARG A 258 -0.70 -17.25 -28.34
N HIS A 259 -1.28 -18.45 -28.30
CA HIS A 259 -1.27 -19.39 -29.42
C HIS A 259 -2.10 -18.89 -30.61
N LEU A 260 -3.22 -18.20 -30.34
CA LEU A 260 -4.04 -17.55 -31.37
C LEU A 260 -3.42 -16.26 -31.92
N GLN A 261 -2.24 -15.87 -31.45
CA GLN A 261 -1.52 -14.65 -31.85
C GLN A 261 -2.34 -13.36 -31.68
N LEU A 262 -3.30 -13.36 -30.76
CA LEU A 262 -4.22 -12.24 -30.51
C LEU A 262 -3.57 -11.08 -29.75
N ARG A 263 -2.27 -11.13 -29.48
CA ARG A 263 -1.56 -10.07 -28.75
C ARG A 263 -1.76 -8.71 -29.40
N TYR A 264 -1.58 -8.62 -30.72
CA TYR A 264 -1.74 -7.37 -31.45
C TYR A 264 -3.20 -6.89 -31.44
N SER A 265 -4.16 -7.81 -31.56
CA SER A 265 -5.60 -7.49 -31.53
C SER A 265 -6.11 -7.02 -30.16
N LEU A 266 -5.42 -7.41 -29.08
CA LEU A 266 -5.77 -7.03 -27.71
C LEU A 266 -4.88 -5.91 -27.16
N ASP A 267 -3.98 -5.37 -27.98
CA ASP A 267 -3.13 -4.25 -27.61
C ASP A 267 -3.95 -2.94 -27.68
N PRO A 268 -4.10 -2.20 -26.56
CA PRO A 268 -4.87 -0.97 -26.54
C PRO A 268 -4.31 0.12 -27.46
N TRP A 269 -3.03 0.00 -27.84
CA TRP A 269 -2.34 0.99 -28.64
C TRP A 269 -2.41 0.70 -30.15
N GLN A 270 -3.06 -0.40 -30.54
CA GLN A 270 -3.18 -0.79 -31.96
C GLN A 270 -4.62 -1.01 -32.42
N VAL A 271 -5.45 -1.70 -31.64
CA VAL A 271 -6.80 -2.11 -32.09
C VAL A 271 -7.90 -1.65 -31.13
N LEU A 272 -7.67 -1.76 -29.82
CA LEU A 272 -8.65 -1.36 -28.80
C LEU A 272 -8.30 0.04 -28.27
N THR A 273 -8.62 1.08 -29.03
CA THR A 273 -8.25 2.43 -28.62
C THR A 273 -8.97 2.84 -27.32
N PRO A 274 -8.40 3.76 -26.51
CA PRO A 274 -9.01 4.21 -25.25
C PRO A 274 -10.41 4.80 -25.37
N GLU A 275 -10.85 5.14 -26.59
CA GLU A 275 -12.18 5.66 -26.89
C GLU A 275 -13.25 4.56 -26.97
N GLN A 276 -12.84 3.29 -27.06
CA GLN A 276 -13.76 2.15 -27.13
C GLN A 276 -13.94 1.51 -25.76
N ASN A 277 -15.19 1.48 -25.29
CA ASN A 277 -15.56 0.83 -24.03
C ASN A 277 -15.87 -0.66 -24.28
N PHE A 278 -15.04 -1.55 -23.74
CA PHE A 278 -15.26 -2.99 -23.80
C PHE A 278 -15.26 -3.62 -22.41
N THR A 279 -16.03 -4.70 -22.28
CA THR A 279 -15.96 -5.62 -21.14
C THR A 279 -15.48 -6.97 -21.64
N PHE A 280 -14.32 -7.41 -21.16
CA PHE A 280 -13.74 -8.71 -21.51
C PHE A 280 -14.02 -9.73 -20.40
N PHE A 281 -14.69 -10.82 -20.74
CA PHE A 281 -14.88 -11.97 -19.85
C PHE A 281 -13.80 -13.00 -20.15
N VAL A 282 -12.93 -13.26 -19.18
CA VAL A 282 -11.80 -14.19 -19.32
C VAL A 282 -12.02 -15.39 -18.40
N PRO A 283 -12.14 -16.62 -18.92
CA PRO A 283 -12.30 -17.81 -18.09
C PRO A 283 -11.08 -18.05 -17.19
N THR A 284 -11.29 -18.60 -15.99
CA THR A 284 -10.20 -19.03 -15.11
C THR A 284 -9.58 -20.35 -15.58
N ASN A 285 -8.41 -20.71 -15.05
CA ASN A 285 -7.77 -22.00 -15.32
C ASN A 285 -8.73 -23.17 -15.10
N GLU A 286 -9.47 -23.15 -13.99
CA GLU A 286 -10.41 -24.21 -13.60
C GLU A 286 -11.64 -24.26 -14.52
N ALA A 287 -12.06 -23.11 -15.08
CA ALA A 287 -13.16 -23.08 -16.04
C ALA A 287 -12.81 -23.83 -17.36
N TRP A 288 -11.53 -23.97 -17.68
CA TRP A 288 -11.05 -24.79 -18.80
C TRP A 288 -10.97 -26.29 -18.48
N ASP A 289 -10.93 -26.67 -17.19
CA ASP A 289 -10.85 -28.07 -16.75
C ASP A 289 -12.19 -28.79 -16.82
N LEU A 290 -13.31 -28.07 -16.94
CA LEU A 290 -14.66 -28.63 -16.96
C LEU A 290 -15.06 -29.25 -18.32
N LYS A 291 -14.11 -29.76 -19.11
CA LYS A 291 -14.37 -30.42 -20.40
C LYS A 291 -13.52 -31.68 -20.57
#